data_AF-A0A942S5U8-F1
#
_entry.id   AF-A0A942S5U8-F1
#
_cell.length_a   1.000
_cell.length_b   1.000
_cell.length_c   1.000
_cell.angle_alpha   90.00
_cell.angle_beta   90.00
_cell.angle_gamma   90.00
#
_symmetry.space_group_name_H-M   'P 1'
#
loop_
_entity.id
_entity.type
_entity.pdbx_description
1 polymer ?
#
loop_
_entity_poly.entity_id
_entity_poly.type
_entity_poly.pdbx_seq_one_letter_code
_entity_poly.pdbx_strand_id
1 'polypeptide(L)'
;MQSIIRIGFFSLSRRLIFNSAGLPGPKIYRCNQKFAFNFCRIGTSFLLAMIISASFLSSCNMRSSSPPKPAIILSEEQITVILMDVHLVEGTINFKRNIGQGHDEQKSELYHQLMVEHGITPEILETNLIYYNQQPAVLEKIYEDIISRLTDMQAEIMVEKE
;
A
#
# COMPACT_ATOMS: atom_id res chain seq x y z
N MET A 1 -1.36 -10.70 38.28
CA MET A 1 -1.27 -9.44 37.50
C MET A 1 -1.61 -9.79 36.06
N GLN A 2 -2.82 -9.39 35.63
CA GLN A 2 -3.52 -9.42 34.31
C GLN A 2 -3.06 -10.45 33.24
N SER A 3 -3.77 -11.56 32.93
CA SER A 3 -5.12 -11.77 32.31
C SER A 3 -5.25 -11.17 30.90
N ILE A 4 -5.12 -11.93 29.80
CA ILE A 4 -6.13 -12.77 29.10
C ILE A 4 -7.50 -12.07 28.95
N ILE A 5 -7.96 -11.88 27.70
CA ILE A 5 -9.30 -12.26 27.17
C ILE A 5 -9.38 -11.94 25.66
N ARG A 6 -9.51 -13.00 24.84
CA ARG A 6 -10.21 -13.02 23.55
C ARG A 6 -11.72 -13.01 23.82
N ILE A 7 -12.54 -12.44 22.94
CA ILE A 7 -13.90 -12.86 22.48
C ILE A 7 -14.37 -11.71 21.54
N GLY A 8 -14.63 -11.92 20.24
CA GLY A 8 -15.85 -12.51 19.67
C GLY A 8 -16.82 -11.37 19.29
N PHE A 9 -16.91 -10.99 18.01
CA PHE A 9 -17.93 -11.43 17.05
C PHE A 9 -19.38 -11.15 17.47
N PHE A 10 -20.05 -10.31 16.67
CA PHE A 10 -21.45 -10.39 16.29
C PHE A 10 -22.57 -9.99 17.27
N SER A 11 -23.61 -9.44 16.63
CA SER A 11 -25.01 -9.34 17.06
C SER A 11 -25.39 -8.13 17.92
N LEU A 12 -25.98 -7.11 17.31
CA LEU A 12 -27.43 -6.94 17.10
C LEU A 12 -28.18 -6.50 18.37
N SER A 13 -28.57 -5.23 18.36
CA SER A 13 -29.92 -4.73 18.69
C SER A 13 -30.72 -5.44 19.78
N ARG A 14 -30.83 -4.81 20.96
CA ARG A 14 -32.08 -4.56 21.72
C ARG A 14 -31.73 -3.81 23.00
N ARG A 15 -32.18 -2.56 23.14
CA ARG A 15 -33.51 -2.18 23.65
C ARG A 15 -33.58 -2.34 25.18
N LEU A 16 -33.43 -1.18 25.84
CA LEU A 16 -34.19 -0.67 26.99
C LEU A 16 -34.46 -1.60 28.18
N ILE A 17 -34.08 -1.14 29.37
CA ILE A 17 -34.86 -1.03 30.64
C ILE A 17 -33.85 -0.41 31.64
N PHE A 18 -33.85 0.91 31.85
CA PHE A 18 -34.59 1.61 32.91
C PHE A 18 -34.63 0.85 34.25
N ASN A 19 -33.72 1.15 35.16
CA ASN A 19 -34.05 1.12 36.57
C ASN A 19 -33.37 2.29 37.31
N SER A 20 -34.11 2.79 38.29
CA SER A 20 -34.18 4.17 38.74
C SER A 20 -33.84 4.30 40.22
N ALA A 21 -33.07 5.32 40.59
CA ALA A 21 -33.16 6.08 41.84
C ALA A 21 -31.93 7.02 41.90
N GLY A 22 -32.00 8.32 42.10
CA GLY A 22 -33.08 9.26 42.32
C GLY A 22 -32.42 10.53 42.86
N LEU A 23 -32.53 11.67 42.18
CA LEU A 23 -32.26 13.00 42.73
C LEU A 23 -33.08 14.05 41.95
N PRO A 24 -33.68 15.06 42.61
CA PRO A 24 -34.79 15.85 42.04
C PRO A 24 -34.37 17.17 41.36
N GLY A 25 -34.81 17.33 40.10
CA GLY A 25 -35.36 18.54 39.43
C GLY A 25 -34.46 19.75 39.15
N PRO A 26 -34.97 20.79 38.45
CA PRO A 26 -35.82 20.86 37.23
C PRO A 26 -35.07 21.69 36.12
N LYS A 27 -35.42 21.82 34.83
CA LYS A 27 -36.66 22.10 34.13
C LYS A 27 -36.54 21.67 32.66
N ILE A 28 -37.68 21.24 32.13
CA ILE A 28 -37.97 20.85 30.75
C ILE A 28 -37.94 22.07 29.83
N TYR A 29 -37.22 21.99 28.71
CA TYR A 29 -37.58 22.72 27.50
C TYR A 29 -37.84 21.71 26.38
N ARG A 30 -39.11 21.60 25.98
CA ARG A 30 -39.57 20.84 24.82
C ARG A 30 -38.94 21.42 23.56
N CYS A 31 -38.20 20.62 22.81
CA CYS A 31 -37.93 20.88 21.40
C CYS A 31 -39.18 20.50 20.60
N ASN A 32 -39.90 21.48 20.05
CA ASN A 32 -41.01 21.20 19.14
C ASN A 32 -40.50 21.09 17.69
N GLN A 33 -40.09 19.87 17.37
CA GLN A 33 -40.30 19.09 16.15
C GLN A 33 -40.84 19.82 14.89
N LYS A 34 -40.03 19.72 13.81
CA LYS A 34 -40.33 19.88 12.36
C LYS A 34 -39.86 21.12 11.57
N PHE A 35 -39.18 22.11 12.14
CA PHE A 35 -38.67 23.25 11.33
C PHE A 35 -37.14 23.42 11.28
N ALA A 36 -36.38 22.72 12.12
CA ALA A 36 -34.92 22.88 12.21
C ALA A 36 -34.10 21.86 11.41
N PHE A 37 -34.73 21.00 10.59
CA PHE A 37 -34.01 19.88 9.95
C PHE A 37 -33.40 20.22 8.57
N ASN A 38 -33.81 21.31 7.92
CA ASN A 38 -33.27 21.68 6.60
C ASN A 38 -32.28 22.86 6.64
N PHE A 39 -32.32 23.75 7.63
CA PHE A 39 -31.40 24.89 7.70
C PHE A 39 -30.01 24.55 8.29
N CYS A 40 -29.87 23.44 9.02
CA CYS A 40 -28.58 23.01 9.58
C CYS A 40 -27.76 22.08 8.64
N ARG A 41 -28.38 21.55 7.57
CA ARG A 41 -27.74 20.59 6.64
C ARG A 41 -27.00 21.26 5.47
N ILE A 42 -27.36 22.51 5.16
CA ILE A 42 -26.72 23.34 4.13
C ILE A 42 -25.42 23.96 4.66
N GLY A 43 -25.41 24.47 5.90
CA GLY A 43 -24.19 25.05 6.51
C GLY A 43 -23.09 24.03 6.78
N THR A 44 -23.44 22.83 7.24
CA THR A 44 -22.48 21.75 7.53
C THR A 44 -21.85 21.17 6.26
N SER A 45 -22.59 21.08 5.15
CA SER A 45 -22.08 20.61 3.87
C SER A 45 -21.09 21.59 3.22
N PHE A 46 -21.36 22.91 3.32
CA PHE A 46 -20.45 23.94 2.83
C PHE A 46 -19.13 24.01 3.62
N LEU A 47 -19.20 23.83 4.95
CA LEU A 47 -18.01 23.79 5.80
C LEU A 47 -17.14 22.55 5.53
N LEU A 48 -17.75 21.38 5.31
CA LEU A 48 -17.01 20.17 4.94
C LEU A 48 -16.38 20.28 3.53
N ALA A 49 -17.07 20.90 2.57
CA ALA A 49 -16.52 21.14 1.23
C ALA A 49 -15.33 22.12 1.25
N MET A 50 -15.34 23.13 2.11
CA MET A 50 -14.22 24.06 2.32
C MET A 50 -12.98 23.36 2.90
N ILE A 51 -13.16 22.46 3.86
CA ILE A 51 -12.06 21.69 4.48
C ILE A 51 -11.45 20.67 3.50
N ILE A 52 -12.29 20.02 2.69
CA ILE A 52 -11.85 19.10 1.63
C ILE A 52 -11.08 19.88 0.54
N SER A 53 -11.56 21.05 0.14
CA SER A 53 -10.91 21.93 -0.85
C SER A 53 -9.53 22.43 -0.39
N ALA A 54 -9.40 22.83 0.88
CA ALA A 54 -8.14 23.31 1.45
C ALA A 54 -7.06 22.21 1.55
N SER A 55 -7.46 20.93 1.59
CA SER A 55 -6.53 19.80 1.68
C SER A 55 -5.77 19.53 0.36
N PHE A 56 -6.26 20.06 -0.77
CA PHE A 56 -5.62 19.88 -2.08
C PHE A 56 -4.39 20.77 -2.31
N LEU A 57 -4.13 21.77 -1.45
CA LEU A 57 -3.03 22.73 -1.64
C LEU A 57 -1.72 22.38 -0.90
N SER A 58 -1.69 21.30 -0.12
CA SER A 58 -0.51 20.91 0.68
C SER A 58 0.44 19.91 0.01
N SER A 59 0.23 19.54 -1.26
CA SER A 59 1.08 18.56 -1.94
C SER A 59 1.97 19.21 -2.98
N CYS A 60 2.93 20.03 -2.55
CA CYS A 60 4.11 20.37 -3.33
C CYS A 60 5.20 20.98 -2.44
N ASN A 61 6.10 20.12 -1.95
CA ASN A 61 7.42 20.55 -1.51
C ASN A 61 8.44 19.52 -2.00
N MET A 62 8.63 19.46 -3.32
CA MET A 62 9.71 18.69 -3.92
C MET A 62 11.01 19.48 -3.71
N ARG A 63 11.75 19.18 -2.64
CA ARG A 63 13.15 19.59 -2.55
C ARG A 63 13.90 18.90 -3.68
N SER A 64 14.32 19.67 -4.68
CA SER A 64 15.22 19.23 -5.74
C SER A 64 16.65 19.12 -5.20
N SER A 65 16.88 18.25 -4.22
CA SER A 65 18.19 17.66 -4.07
C SER A 65 18.24 16.50 -5.06
N SER A 66 18.90 16.71 -6.20
CA SER A 66 19.29 15.59 -7.07
C SER A 66 20.00 14.57 -6.17
N PRO A 67 19.46 13.35 -5.98
CA PRO A 67 20.13 12.33 -5.23
C PRO A 67 21.50 12.07 -5.87
N PRO A 68 22.51 11.73 -5.05
CA PRO A 68 23.84 11.50 -5.56
C PRO A 68 23.78 10.42 -6.65
N LYS A 69 24.43 10.71 -7.78
CA LYS A 69 24.66 9.73 -8.85
C LYS A 69 25.30 8.48 -8.20
N PRO A 70 24.78 7.27 -8.45
CA PRO A 70 25.33 6.06 -7.85
C PRO A 70 26.79 5.89 -8.26
N ALA A 71 27.61 5.33 -7.35
CA ALA A 71 29.02 5.06 -7.62
C ALA A 71 29.20 4.05 -8.77
N ILE A 72 28.26 3.13 -8.92
CA ILE A 72 28.20 2.13 -9.99
C ILE A 72 26.85 2.29 -10.70
N ILE A 73 26.88 2.56 -12.01
CA ILE A 73 25.68 2.64 -12.85
C ILE A 73 25.54 1.35 -13.62
N LEU A 74 24.41 0.68 -13.41
CA LEU A 74 23.97 -0.45 -14.21
C LEU A 74 23.40 0.08 -15.53
N SER A 75 23.76 -0.55 -16.64
CA SER A 75 23.14 -0.23 -17.95
C SER A 75 21.64 -0.55 -17.95
N GLU A 76 20.89 0.03 -18.90
CA GLU A 76 19.45 -0.23 -19.06
C GLU A 76 19.17 -1.73 -19.18
N GLU A 77 19.94 -2.47 -19.98
CA GLU A 77 19.79 -3.93 -20.12
C GLU A 77 20.06 -4.68 -18.81
N GLN A 78 21.12 -4.31 -18.08
CA GLN A 78 21.45 -4.95 -16.81
C GLN A 78 20.34 -4.75 -15.78
N ILE A 79 19.85 -3.52 -15.63
CA ILE A 79 18.77 -3.25 -14.68
C ILE A 79 17.46 -3.91 -15.12
N THR A 80 17.17 -4.01 -16.42
CA THR A 80 16.03 -4.76 -16.96
C THR A 80 16.07 -6.22 -16.52
N VAL A 81 17.18 -6.93 -16.74
CA VAL A 81 17.31 -8.34 -16.37
C VAL A 81 17.22 -8.51 -14.84
N ILE A 82 17.92 -7.67 -14.07
CA ILE A 82 17.89 -7.75 -12.60
C ILE A 82 16.47 -7.53 -12.06
N LEU A 83 15.74 -6.52 -12.56
CA LEU A 83 14.37 -6.23 -12.10
C LEU A 83 13.38 -7.32 -12.53
N MET A 84 13.56 -7.89 -13.73
CA MET A 84 12.78 -9.05 -14.15
C MET A 84 12.95 -10.22 -13.17
N ASP A 85 14.18 -10.55 -12.78
CA ASP A 85 14.46 -11.63 -11.83
C ASP A 85 13.93 -11.32 -10.44
N VAL A 86 13.96 -10.04 -10.00
CA VAL A 86 13.32 -9.61 -8.75
C VAL A 86 11.83 -9.89 -8.79
N HIS A 87 11.16 -9.63 -9.91
CA HIS A 87 9.74 -9.95 -10.08
C HIS A 87 9.46 -11.46 -10.08
N LEU A 88 10.34 -12.28 -10.67
CA LEU A 88 10.24 -13.75 -10.62
C LEU A 88 10.43 -14.29 -9.20
N VAL A 89 11.39 -13.76 -8.45
CA VAL A 89 11.62 -14.09 -7.04
C VAL A 89 10.40 -13.73 -6.19
N GLU A 90 9.83 -12.53 -6.36
CA GLU A 90 8.59 -12.13 -5.68
C GLU A 90 7.41 -13.03 -6.06
N GLY A 91 7.29 -13.41 -7.33
CA GLY A 91 6.30 -14.38 -7.80
C GLY A 91 6.44 -15.73 -7.09
N THR A 92 7.68 -16.22 -6.96
CA THR A 92 8.01 -17.47 -6.27
C THR A 92 7.69 -17.40 -4.77
N ILE A 93 8.07 -16.31 -4.10
CA ILE A 93 7.77 -16.08 -2.69
C ILE A 93 6.25 -16.05 -2.46
N ASN A 94 5.52 -15.32 -3.30
CA ASN A 94 4.07 -15.21 -3.20
C ASN A 94 3.39 -16.56 -3.46
N PHE A 95 3.85 -17.32 -4.46
CA PHE A 95 3.36 -18.66 -4.73
C PHE A 95 3.57 -19.59 -3.53
N LYS A 96 4.80 -19.67 -3.00
CA LYS A 96 5.15 -20.48 -1.83
C LYS A 96 4.29 -20.10 -0.61
N ARG A 97 4.09 -18.80 -0.38
CA ARG A 97 3.22 -18.30 0.69
C ARG A 97 1.78 -18.77 0.50
N ASN A 98 1.24 -18.72 -0.71
CA ASN A 98 -0.13 -19.12 -1.00
C ASN A 98 -0.39 -20.62 -0.79
N ILE A 99 0.62 -21.47 -1.01
CA ILE A 99 0.52 -22.91 -0.76
C ILE A 99 0.93 -23.32 0.67
N GLY A 100 1.15 -22.36 1.57
CA GLY A 100 1.52 -22.62 2.97
C GLY A 100 2.97 -23.03 3.19
N GLN A 101 3.86 -22.81 2.22
CA GLN A 101 5.30 -23.11 2.27
C GLN A 101 6.18 -21.85 2.43
N GLY A 102 5.57 -20.68 2.65
CA GLY A 102 6.29 -19.41 2.79
C GLY A 102 6.91 -19.25 4.18
N HIS A 103 8.24 -19.18 4.25
CA HIS A 103 9.00 -18.85 5.45
C HIS A 103 9.89 -17.63 5.20
N ASP A 104 10.02 -16.74 6.19
CA ASP A 104 10.80 -15.50 6.05
C ASP A 104 12.29 -15.76 5.76
N GLU A 105 12.86 -16.84 6.31
CA GLU A 105 14.24 -17.25 6.02
C GLU A 105 14.45 -17.59 4.52
N GLN A 106 13.48 -18.26 3.89
CA GLN A 106 13.55 -18.57 2.46
C GLN A 106 13.48 -17.31 1.58
N LYS A 107 12.76 -16.28 2.03
CA LYS A 107 12.72 -15.00 1.34
C LYS A 107 14.11 -14.36 1.30
N SER A 108 14.78 -14.26 2.44
CA SER A 108 16.13 -13.68 2.51
C SER A 108 17.13 -14.44 1.65
N GLU A 109 17.05 -15.77 1.65
CA GLU A 109 17.93 -16.62 0.84
C GLU A 109 17.73 -16.40 -0.67
N LEU A 110 16.47 -16.32 -1.14
CA LEU A 110 16.19 -16.07 -2.56
C LEU A 110 16.72 -14.72 -3.03
N TYR A 111 16.55 -13.66 -2.25
CA TYR A 111 17.15 -12.37 -2.58
C TYR A 111 18.67 -12.41 -2.54
N HIS A 112 19.25 -13.08 -1.56
CA HIS A 112 20.70 -13.21 -1.49
C HIS A 112 21.26 -13.94 -2.72
N GLN A 113 20.63 -15.04 -3.14
CA GLN A 113 21.01 -15.77 -4.36
C GLN A 113 20.92 -14.88 -5.60
N LEU A 114 19.83 -14.12 -5.75
CA LEU A 114 19.67 -13.15 -6.85
C LEU A 114 20.81 -12.12 -6.86
N MET A 115 21.16 -11.56 -5.71
CA MET A 115 22.26 -10.58 -5.63
C MET A 115 23.61 -11.21 -6.02
N VAL A 116 23.86 -12.45 -5.59
CA VAL A 116 25.09 -13.19 -5.91
C VAL A 116 25.17 -13.53 -7.39
N GLU A 117 24.07 -13.98 -8.00
CA GLU A 117 23.99 -14.32 -9.43
C GLU A 117 24.31 -13.12 -10.33
N HIS A 118 23.79 -11.94 -9.96
CA HIS A 118 24.05 -10.70 -10.69
C HIS A 118 25.34 -9.98 -10.27
N GLY A 119 26.04 -10.46 -9.24
CA GLY A 119 27.27 -9.85 -8.73
C GLY A 119 27.06 -8.44 -8.17
N ILE A 120 25.87 -8.16 -7.62
CA ILE A 120 25.48 -6.85 -7.09
C ILE A 120 25.28 -6.89 -5.58
N THR A 121 25.23 -5.71 -4.96
CA THR A 121 24.83 -5.55 -3.56
C THR A 121 23.45 -4.89 -3.47
N PRO A 122 22.74 -5.03 -2.33
CA PRO A 122 21.46 -4.33 -2.13
C PRO A 122 21.56 -2.81 -2.33
N GLU A 123 22.68 -2.21 -1.90
CA GLU A 123 22.94 -0.77 -2.08
C GLU A 123 23.10 -0.37 -3.55
N ILE A 124 23.76 -1.20 -4.36
CA ILE A 124 23.87 -0.96 -5.81
C ILE A 124 22.49 -0.99 -6.46
N LEU A 125 21.66 -1.98 -6.11
CA LEU A 125 20.30 -2.07 -6.65
C LEU A 125 19.44 -0.88 -6.22
N GLU A 126 19.44 -0.53 -4.93
CA GLU A 126 18.66 0.58 -4.38
C GLU A 126 19.04 1.92 -5.03
N THR A 127 20.35 2.21 -5.12
CA THR A 127 20.82 3.47 -5.70
C THR A 127 20.58 3.57 -7.21
N ASN A 128 20.66 2.45 -7.95
CA ASN A 128 20.29 2.42 -9.37
C ASN A 128 18.77 2.57 -9.57
N LEU A 129 17.94 1.95 -8.72
CA LEU A 129 16.49 2.15 -8.74
C LEU A 129 16.14 3.63 -8.53
N ILE A 130 16.76 4.29 -7.55
CA ILE A 130 16.58 5.73 -7.32
C ILE A 130 16.98 6.54 -8.56
N TYR A 131 18.09 6.18 -9.22
CA TYR A 131 18.58 6.85 -10.42
C TYR A 131 17.61 6.73 -11.63
N TYR A 132 17.09 5.53 -11.90
CA TYR A 132 16.14 5.32 -13.00
C TYR A 132 14.75 5.90 -12.69
N ASN A 133 14.34 5.96 -11.41
CA ASN A 133 13.12 6.65 -10.99
C ASN A 133 13.09 8.15 -11.33
N GLN A 134 14.25 8.76 -11.57
CA GLN A 134 14.32 10.17 -11.97
C GLN A 134 14.16 10.37 -13.48
N GLN A 135 14.10 9.29 -14.25
CA GLN A 135 14.07 9.27 -15.71
C GLN A 135 12.83 8.48 -16.17
N PRO A 136 11.60 9.05 -16.03
CA PRO A 136 10.37 8.30 -16.24
C PRO A 136 10.28 7.63 -17.61
N ALA A 137 10.71 8.31 -18.67
CA ALA A 137 10.67 7.77 -20.03
C ALA A 137 11.65 6.60 -20.26
N VAL A 138 12.75 6.53 -19.49
CA VAL A 138 13.69 5.39 -19.56
C VAL A 138 13.13 4.23 -18.74
N LEU A 139 12.61 4.52 -17.55
CA LEU A 139 12.01 3.52 -16.67
C LEU A 139 10.77 2.86 -17.31
N GLU A 140 9.95 3.62 -18.03
CA GLU A 140 8.81 3.11 -18.78
C GLU A 140 9.24 2.05 -19.80
N LYS A 141 10.28 2.33 -20.59
CA LYS A 141 10.85 1.37 -21.55
C LYS A 141 11.39 0.10 -20.88
N ILE A 142 12.08 0.25 -19.75
CA ILE A 142 12.56 -0.87 -18.96
C ILE A 142 11.38 -1.77 -18.55
N TYR A 143 10.29 -1.19 -18.06
CA TYR A 143 9.10 -1.97 -17.67
C TYR A 143 8.36 -2.59 -18.87
N GLU A 144 8.25 -1.90 -19.99
CA GLU A 144 7.68 -2.47 -21.23
C GLU A 144 8.46 -3.72 -21.66
N ASP A 145 9.79 -3.66 -21.62
CA ASP A 145 10.66 -4.79 -21.96
C ASP A 145 10.49 -5.95 -20.96
N ILE A 146 10.48 -5.66 -19.65
CA ILE A 146 10.20 -6.67 -18.62
C ILE A 146 8.86 -7.37 -18.87
N ILE A 147 7.79 -6.61 -19.14
CA ILE A 147 6.46 -7.17 -19.40
C ILE A 147 6.47 -8.04 -20.66
N SER A 148 7.14 -7.60 -21.73
CA SER A 148 7.28 -8.37 -22.96
C SER A 148 7.97 -9.71 -22.68
N ARG A 149 9.16 -9.71 -22.08
CA ARG A 149 9.93 -10.92 -21.77
C ARG A 149 9.16 -11.88 -20.87
N LEU A 150 8.50 -11.38 -19.82
CA LEU A 150 7.67 -12.20 -18.93
C LEU A 150 6.49 -12.84 -19.69
N THR A 151 5.87 -12.12 -20.62
CA THR A 151 4.75 -12.60 -21.43
C THR A 151 5.21 -13.68 -22.42
N ASP A 152 6.35 -13.47 -23.07
CA ASP A 152 6.94 -14.44 -24.00
C ASP A 152 7.28 -15.75 -23.29
N MET A 153 7.95 -15.67 -22.12
CA MET A 153 8.22 -16.85 -21.28
C MET A 153 6.93 -17.57 -20.85
N GLN A 154 5.87 -16.83 -20.51
CA GLN A 154 4.59 -17.44 -20.17
C GLN A 154 3.98 -18.18 -21.36
N ALA A 155 4.04 -17.60 -22.56
CA ALA A 155 3.53 -18.23 -23.78
C ALA A 155 4.30 -19.53 -24.09
N GLU A 156 5.62 -19.53 -23.96
CA GLU A 156 6.47 -20.72 -24.16
C GLU A 156 6.08 -21.86 -23.20
N ILE A 157 5.90 -21.56 -21.91
CA ILE A 157 5.49 -22.54 -20.90
C ILE A 157 4.07 -23.10 -21.17
N MET A 158 3.20 -22.30 -21.80
CA MET A 158 1.85 -22.75 -22.18
C MET A 158 1.87 -23.71 -23.37
N VAL A 159 2.79 -23.53 -24.32
CA VAL A 159 2.94 -24.40 -25.50
C VAL A 159 3.55 -25.75 -25.15
N GLU A 160 4.52 -25.81 -24.23
CA GLU A 160 5.16 -27.08 -23.82
C GLU A 160 4.19 -28.08 -23.15
N LYS A 161 3.03 -27.61 -22.68
CA LYS A 161 2.05 -28.43 -21.97
C LYS A 161 1.03 -29.14 -22.88
N GLU A 162 1.12 -28.95 -24.20
CA GLU A 162 0.28 -29.60 -25.22
C GLU A 162 1.00 -30.76 -25.93
#